data_AF-A0A0M9YRR0-F1
#
_entry.id   AF-A0A0M9YRR0-F1
#
_cell.length_a   1.000
_cell.length_b   1.000
_cell.length_c   1.000
_cell.angle_alpha   90.00
_cell.angle_beta   90.00
_cell.angle_gamma   90.00
#
_symmetry.space_group_name_H-M   'P 1'
#
loop_
_entity.id
_entity.type
_entity.pdbx_description
1 polymer ?
#
loop_
_entity_poly.entity_id
_entity_poly.type
_entity_poly.pdbx_seq_one_letter_code
_entity_poly.pdbx_strand_id
1 'polypeptide(L)' 'MSRLPESERSDWTDLDLLTREEASGRLRAEITETEARLAELGDGDRAERELLEPRLRALREAVDELSGPNGGSHGAS' A
#
# COMPACT_ATOMS: atom_id res chain seq x y z
N MET A 1 -37.16 12.19 -4.88
CA MET A 1 -35.85 11.90 -4.29
C MET A 1 -35.61 10.40 -4.40
N SER A 2 -34.90 9.99 -5.46
CA SER A 2 -34.64 8.58 -5.73
C SER A 2 -33.52 8.09 -4.81
N ARG A 3 -33.83 7.21 -3.85
CA ARG A 3 -32.81 6.41 -3.16
C ARG A 3 -32.28 5.42 -4.19
N LEU A 4 -30.98 5.48 -4.49
CA LEU A 4 -30.33 4.42 -5.27
C LEU A 4 -30.54 3.07 -4.55
N PRO A 5 -30.93 2.00 -5.27
CA PRO A 5 -31.14 0.67 -4.69
C PRO A 5 -29.88 0.19 -3.96
N GLU A 6 -30.06 -0.55 -2.86
CA GLU A 6 -28.98 -1.05 -2.02
C GLU A 6 -27.99 -1.95 -2.80
N SER A 7 -28.43 -2.59 -3.88
CA SER A 7 -27.60 -3.39 -4.78
C SER A 7 -26.46 -2.58 -5.41
N GLU A 8 -26.74 -1.40 -5.94
CA GLU A 8 -25.71 -0.58 -6.59
C GLU A 8 -24.66 -0.10 -5.56
N ARG A 9 -25.05 0.19 -4.31
CA ARG A 9 -24.09 0.55 -3.25
C ARG A 9 -23.22 -0.61 -2.80
N SER A 10 -23.73 -1.84 -2.80
CA SER A 10 -22.94 -3.04 -2.51
C SER A 10 -21.90 -3.27 -3.60
N ASP A 11 -22.32 -3.27 -4.86
CA ASP A 11 -21.45 -3.57 -6.00
C ASP A 11 -20.25 -2.61 -6.10
N TRP A 12 -20.47 -1.31 -5.84
CA TRP A 12 -19.39 -0.31 -5.82
C TRP A 12 -18.46 -0.45 -4.60
N THR A 13 -18.99 -0.88 -3.45
CA THR A 13 -18.19 -1.11 -2.24
C THR A 13 -17.32 -2.36 -2.39
N ASP A 14 -17.88 -3.43 -2.94
CA ASP A 14 -17.17 -4.68 -3.20
C ASP A 14 -16.08 -4.48 -4.26
N LEU A 15 -16.34 -3.65 -5.29
CA LEU A 15 -15.33 -3.26 -6.28
C LEU A 15 -14.19 -2.43 -5.67
N ASP A 16 -14.50 -1.50 -4.76
CA ASP A 16 -13.49 -0.72 -4.03
C ASP A 16 -12.62 -1.62 -3.15
N LEU A 17 -13.23 -2.55 -2.41
CA LEU A 17 -12.51 -3.53 -1.60
C LEU A 17 -11.58 -4.40 -2.46
N LEU A 18 -12.07 -4.91 -3.59
CA LEU A 18 -11.26 -5.69 -4.53
C LEU A 18 -10.06 -4.86 -5.04
N THR A 19 -10.30 -3.60 -5.41
CA THR A 19 -9.23 -2.69 -5.88
C THR A 19 -8.19 -2.42 -4.80
N ARG A 20 -8.63 -2.24 -3.53
CA ARG A 20 -7.74 -2.07 -2.38
C ARG A 20 -6.92 -3.33 -2.12
N GLU A 21 -7.52 -4.52 -2.21
CA GLU A 21 -6.81 -5.79 -2.09
C GLU A 21 -5.75 -5.94 -3.18
N GLU A 22 -6.08 -5.67 -4.45
CA GLU A 22 -5.13 -5.69 -5.57
C GLU A 22 -3.96 -4.71 -5.36
N ALA A 23 -4.26 -3.47 -4.97
CA ALA A 23 -3.24 -2.46 -4.68
C ALA A 23 -2.32 -2.90 -3.54
N SER A 24 -2.89 -3.44 -2.46
CA SER A 24 -2.13 -3.96 -1.32
C SER A 24 -1.24 -5.14 -1.72
N GLY A 25 -1.72 -6.01 -2.61
CA GLY A 25 -0.95 -7.14 -3.14
C GLY A 25 0.28 -6.70 -3.93
N ARG A 26 0.12 -5.67 -4.78
CA ARG A 26 1.24 -5.10 -5.55
C ARG A 26 2.30 -4.46 -4.66
N LEU A 27 1.88 -3.70 -3.65
CA LEU A 27 2.81 -3.10 -2.70
C LEU A 27 3.55 -4.15 -1.87
N ARG A 28 2.88 -5.22 -1.44
CA ARG A 28 3.54 -6.34 -0.73
C ARG A 28 4.57 -7.06 -1.58
N ALA A 29 4.30 -7.24 -2.88
CA ALA A 29 5.28 -7.78 -3.81
C ALA A 29 6.51 -6.87 -3.91
N GLU A 30 6.31 -5.56 -4.06
CA GLU A 30 7.41 -4.58 -4.12
C GLU A 30 8.23 -4.51 -2.81
N ILE A 31 7.57 -4.63 -1.65
CA ILE A 31 8.24 -4.75 -0.35
C ILE A 31 9.17 -5.97 -0.35
N THR A 32 8.66 -7.13 -0.79
CA THR A 32 9.42 -8.38 -0.82
C THR A 32 10.65 -8.25 -1.73
N GLU A 33 10.49 -7.66 -2.91
CA GLU A 33 11.59 -7.40 -3.84
C GLU A 33 12.63 -6.43 -3.27
N THR A 34 12.17 -5.37 -2.60
CA THR A 34 13.05 -4.37 -1.97
C THR A 34 13.83 -4.96 -0.80
N GLU A 35 13.20 -5.80 0.02
CA GLU A 35 13.84 -6.53 1.12
C GLU A 35 14.90 -7.50 0.59
N ALA A 36 14.58 -8.25 -0.46
CA ALA A 36 15.55 -9.15 -1.10
C ALA A 36 16.76 -8.36 -1.62
N ARG A 37 16.54 -7.22 -2.28
CA ARG A 37 17.62 -6.36 -2.76
C ARG A 37 18.50 -5.85 -1.64
N LEU A 38 17.91 -5.38 -0.53
CA LEU A 38 18.64 -4.91 0.66
C LEU A 38 19.48 -6.00 1.33
N ALA A 39 19.03 -7.27 1.26
CA ALA A 39 19.75 -8.41 1.78
C ALA A 39 20.96 -8.81 0.92
N GLU A 40 20.94 -8.49 -0.37
CA GLU A 40 22.06 -8.72 -1.30
C GLU A 40 23.14 -7.63 -1.26
N LEU A 41 22.83 -6.44 -0.71
CA LEU A 41 23.77 -5.33 -0.65
C LEU A 41 24.94 -5.62 0.31
N GLY A 42 26.17 -5.39 -0.18
CA GLY A 42 27.39 -5.46 0.61
C GLY A 42 27.78 -4.13 1.25
N ASP A 43 28.90 -4.13 1.98
CA ASP A 43 29.40 -2.95 2.71
C ASP A 43 29.73 -1.74 1.80
N GLY A 44 29.97 -1.98 0.50
CA GLY A 44 30.23 -0.94 -0.50
C GLY A 44 28.99 -0.22 -1.01
N ASP A 45 27.79 -0.78 -0.81
CA ASP A 45 26.55 -0.31 -1.43
C ASP A 45 25.78 0.68 -0.56
N ARG A 46 26.50 1.46 0.26
CA ARG A 46 25.92 2.38 1.25
C ARG A 46 24.92 3.35 0.63
N ALA A 47 25.22 3.92 -0.54
CA ALA A 47 24.33 4.86 -1.22
C ALA A 47 23.03 4.19 -1.68
N GLU A 48 23.08 2.94 -2.15
CA GLU A 48 21.90 2.18 -2.54
C GLU A 48 21.07 1.80 -1.30
N ARG A 49 21.72 1.40 -0.21
CA ARG A 49 21.07 1.14 1.08
C ARG A 49 20.34 2.38 1.61
N GLU A 50 20.99 3.54 1.61
CA GLU A 50 20.40 4.83 2.04
C GLU A 50 19.20 5.26 1.18
N LEU A 51 19.05 4.74 -0.05
CA LEU A 51 17.88 4.96 -0.91
C LEU A 51 16.77 3.92 -0.68
N LEU A 52 17.13 2.64 -0.54
CA LEU A 52 16.15 1.55 -0.44
C LEU A 52 15.50 1.46 0.95
N GLU A 53 16.21 1.79 2.03
CA GLU A 53 15.66 1.80 3.38
C GLU A 53 14.47 2.77 3.57
N PRO A 54 14.55 4.06 3.18
CA PRO A 54 13.40 4.96 3.27
C PRO A 54 12.28 4.57 2.31
N ARG A 55 12.60 4.03 1.12
CA ARG A 55 11.59 3.49 0.20
C ARG A 55 10.82 2.34 0.83
N LEU A 56 11.53 1.37 1.41
CA LEU A 56 10.92 0.22 2.08
C LEU A 56 10.00 0.67 3.22
N ARG A 57 10.42 1.67 4.00
CA ARG A 57 9.59 2.28 5.03
C ARG A 57 8.29 2.86 4.45
N ALA A 58 8.38 3.69 3.42
CA ALA A 58 7.22 4.30 2.78
C ALA A 58 6.26 3.25 2.19
N LEU A 59 6.78 2.17 1.59
CA LEU A 59 5.95 1.08 1.08
C LEU A 59 5.18 0.36 2.19
N ARG A 60 5.83 0.12 3.33
CA ARG A 60 5.18 -0.50 4.51
C ARG A 60 4.09 0.41 5.08
N GLU A 61 4.35 1.71 5.19
CA GLU A 61 3.35 2.70 5.62
C GLU A 61 2.14 2.72 4.68
N ALA A 62 2.36 2.71 3.35
CA ALA A 62 1.27 2.67 2.37
C ALA A 62 0.41 1.40 2.46
N VAL A 63 1.00 0.23 2.74
CA VAL A 63 0.24 -1.02 2.96
C VAL A 63 -0.59 -0.95 4.23
N ASP A 64 -0.06 -0.36 5.30
CA ASP A 64 -0.79 -0.17 6.55
C ASP A 64 -1.99 0.75 6.36
N GLU A 65 -1.81 1.88 5.66
CA GLU A 65 -2.89 2.81 5.31
C GLU A 65 -4.00 2.13 4.48
N LEU A 66 -3.61 1.29 3.51
CA LEU A 66 -4.57 0.54 2.70
C LEU A 66 -5.27 -0.59 3.47
N SER A 67 -4.62 -1.15 4.49
CA SER A 67 -5.17 -2.23 5.34
C SER A 67 -6.00 -1.69 6.52
N GLY A 68 -5.83 -0.42 6.86
CA GLY A 68 -6.56 0.24 7.95
C GLY A 68 -8.06 0.42 7.65
N PRO A 69 -8.91 0.46 8.70
CA PRO A 69 -10.34 0.68 8.56
C PRO A 69 -10.72 2.10 8.09
N ASN A 70 -9.74 3.01 8.01
CA ASN A 70 -9.91 4.42 7.64
C ASN A 70 -9.05 4.77 6.42
N GLY A 71 -9.44 4.35 5.21
CA GLY A 71 -8.85 4.83 3.96
C GLY A 71 -9.20 6.30 3.64
N GLY A 72 -9.27 7.16 4.64
CA GLY A 72 -9.81 8.51 4.54
C GLY A 72 -9.63 9.33 5.81
N SER A 73 -8.40 9.65 6.17
CA SER A 73 -8.10 10.81 7.02
C SER A 73 -6.66 11.23 6.77
N HIS A 74 -6.46 11.94 5.65
CA HIS A 74 -5.24 12.73 5.47
C HIS A 74 -5.16 13.73 6.63
N GLY A 75 -4.06 13.64 7.38
CA GLY A 75 -3.74 14.54 8.48
C GLY A 75 -3.71 15.99 8.02
N ALA A 76 -4.51 16.82 8.69
CA ALA A 76 -4.20 18.23 8.87
C ALA A 76 -3.26 18.32 10.07
N SER A 77 -2.02 18.74 9.85
CA SER A 77 -1.12 19.29 10.88
C SER A 77 -0.18 20.27 10.23
#